data_AF-A0A661W5P2-F1
#
_entry.id   AF-A0A661W5P2-F1
#
_cell.length_a   1.000
_cell.length_b   1.000
_cell.length_c   1.000
_cell.angle_alpha   90.00
_cell.angle_beta   90.00
_cell.angle_gamma   90.00
#
_symmetry.space_group_name_H-M   'P 1'
#
loop_
_entity.id
_entity.type
_entity.pdbx_description
1 polymer ?
#
loop_
_entity_poly.entity_id
_entity_poly.type
_entity_poly.pdbx_seq_one_letter_code
_entity_poly.pdbx_strand_id
1 'polypeptide(L)'
;MSRHRLIWFPVLLSLLFLSLGCGLGAVRRWVKGPAGPTLAPTPTAVSTRPGATTTTETLPTPTAPPSPAQTPPGGEVYVGEVALDMDELRQLQASVDQGHQPWRLDPLEVARDEGEELGFDPAQDTFDLLPLPDPATGQAQVLVIHGEHFYVIHLTQPVRVGTDGIWAITRVDRGL
;
A
#
# COMPACT_ATOMS: atom_id res chain seq x y z
N MET A 1 19.11 -47.27 3.74
CA MET A 1 20.45 -47.09 4.33
C MET A 1 20.53 -45.69 4.91
N SER A 2 20.23 -45.59 6.20
CA SER A 2 20.36 -44.37 7.00
C SER A 2 21.83 -43.97 7.14
N ARG A 3 22.12 -42.67 7.03
CA ARG A 3 23.28 -42.06 7.68
C ARG A 3 22.85 -40.78 8.38
N HIS A 4 22.54 -40.96 9.67
CA HIS A 4 22.52 -39.92 10.68
C HIS A 4 23.85 -39.14 10.67
N ARG A 5 23.76 -37.81 10.75
CA ARG A 5 24.72 -37.00 11.51
C ARG A 5 23.94 -36.03 12.39
N LEU A 6 23.70 -36.47 13.62
CA LEU A 6 23.56 -35.59 14.78
C LEU A 6 24.83 -34.74 14.86
N ILE A 7 24.71 -33.43 14.78
CA ILE A 7 25.69 -32.51 15.36
C ILE A 7 24.93 -31.62 16.34
N TRP A 8 25.15 -31.97 17.59
CA TRP A 8 24.70 -31.33 18.80
C TRP A 8 25.60 -30.10 19.02
N PHE A 9 25.07 -28.89 19.03
CA PHE A 9 25.77 -27.70 19.54
C PHE A 9 24.93 -27.06 20.64
N PRO A 10 25.18 -27.44 21.91
CA PRO A 10 24.76 -26.65 23.06
C PRO A 10 25.88 -25.64 23.37
N VAL A 11 25.60 -24.33 23.30
CA VAL A 11 26.39 -23.35 24.05
C VAL A 11 25.45 -22.35 24.69
N LEU A 12 25.33 -22.56 26.00
CA LEU A 12 24.75 -21.70 27.00
C LEU A 12 25.84 -20.69 27.40
N LEU A 13 25.60 -19.38 27.31
CA LEU A 13 26.39 -18.40 28.05
C LEU A 13 25.54 -17.20 28.47
N SER A 14 25.20 -17.22 29.76
CA SER A 14 24.66 -16.13 30.56
C SER A 14 25.46 -14.84 30.44
N LEU A 15 24.81 -13.68 30.52
CA LEU A 15 25.33 -12.55 31.30
C LEU A 15 24.19 -11.66 31.82
N LEU A 16 24.13 -11.66 33.14
CA LEU A 16 23.35 -10.82 34.03
C LEU A 16 23.95 -9.39 34.01
N PHE A 17 23.14 -8.35 33.79
CA PHE A 17 23.51 -7.00 34.23
C PHE A 17 22.35 -6.35 34.98
N LEU A 18 22.42 -6.51 36.29
CA LEU A 18 21.74 -5.71 37.29
C LEU A 18 22.48 -4.36 37.38
N SER A 19 21.81 -3.24 37.12
CA SER A 19 22.29 -1.93 37.58
C SER A 19 21.12 -1.10 38.12
N LEU A 20 21.15 -0.96 39.45
CA LEU A 20 20.46 0.05 40.24
C LEU A 20 20.97 1.44 39.86
N GLY A 21 20.06 2.39 39.66
CA GLY A 21 20.39 3.81 39.49
C GLY A 21 19.24 4.71 39.94
N CYS A 22 19.23 5.04 41.23
CA CYS A 22 18.43 6.12 41.83
C CYS A 22 18.88 7.51 41.32
N GLY A 23 17.95 8.47 41.16
CA GLY A 23 18.36 9.87 40.95
C GLY A 23 17.27 10.89 40.59
N LEU A 24 16.43 11.24 41.57
CA LEU A 24 15.87 12.56 41.91
C LEU A 24 15.33 13.56 40.83
N GLY A 25 14.09 14.00 41.09
CA GLY A 25 13.63 15.39 40.94
C GLY A 25 12.85 15.67 39.63
N ALA A 26 11.67 16.27 39.60
CA ALA A 26 11.11 17.27 40.50
C ALA A 26 9.58 17.19 40.61
N VAL A 27 9.11 17.56 41.79
CA VAL A 27 7.74 17.68 42.26
C VAL A 27 7.02 18.83 41.56
N ARG A 28 5.81 18.58 41.02
CA ARG A 28 4.75 19.60 41.01
C ARG A 28 3.46 19.01 41.58
N ARG A 29 3.31 19.27 42.87
CA ARG A 29 2.11 19.17 43.69
C ARG A 29 0.95 19.93 43.04
N TRP A 30 -0.20 19.29 42.84
CA TRP A 30 -1.48 19.98 42.78
C TRP A 30 -2.53 19.25 43.62
N VAL A 31 -3.34 20.08 44.26
CA VAL A 31 -4.09 19.83 45.48
C VAL A 31 -5.48 19.27 45.20
N LYS A 32 -5.96 18.48 46.16
CA LYS A 32 -7.31 17.95 46.32
C LYS A 32 -8.34 19.08 46.44
N GLY A 33 -9.44 19.00 45.68
CA GLY A 33 -10.66 19.79 45.91
C GLY A 33 -11.91 18.92 45.65
N PRO A 34 -12.93 18.91 46.53
CA PRO A 34 -14.12 18.09 46.35
C PRO A 34 -15.32 18.86 45.75
N ALA A 35 -16.13 18.10 45.00
CA ALA A 35 -17.59 18.15 44.79
C ALA A 35 -18.31 19.47 44.47
N GLY A 36 -19.05 19.46 43.36
CA GLY A 36 -20.24 20.28 43.12
C GLY A 36 -21.03 19.76 41.91
N PRO A 37 -22.34 19.44 42.04
CA PRO A 37 -23.21 19.02 40.93
C PRO A 37 -23.76 20.26 40.21
N THR A 38 -24.14 20.19 38.93
CA THR A 38 -25.27 20.98 38.33
C THR A 38 -25.35 20.81 36.81
N LEU A 39 -26.46 20.17 36.41
CA LEU A 39 -27.34 20.41 35.26
C LEU A 39 -26.78 20.36 33.83
N ALA A 40 -27.28 19.39 33.08
CA ALA A 40 -27.31 19.36 31.62
C ALA A 40 -28.05 20.59 31.04
N PRO A 41 -27.68 20.98 29.81
CA PRO A 41 -28.68 21.23 28.79
C PRO A 41 -28.46 20.43 27.49
N THR A 42 -29.60 19.97 26.98
CA THR A 42 -30.03 19.45 25.67
C THR A 42 -29.11 19.63 24.44
N PRO A 43 -29.03 18.62 23.54
CA PRO A 43 -28.43 18.79 22.22
C PRO A 43 -29.41 19.50 21.26
N THR A 44 -29.03 20.67 20.75
CA THR A 44 -29.64 21.25 19.54
C THR A 44 -28.62 22.12 18.84
N ALA A 45 -28.13 21.65 17.69
CA ALA A 45 -27.67 22.51 16.60
C ALA A 45 -27.76 21.74 15.28
N VAL A 46 -28.94 21.79 14.67
CA VAL A 46 -29.08 21.73 13.21
C VAL A 46 -28.36 22.96 12.66
N SER A 47 -27.37 22.77 11.78
CA SER A 47 -26.81 23.84 10.96
C SER A 47 -26.51 23.35 9.55
N THR A 48 -27.56 23.45 8.73
CA THR A 48 -27.58 23.95 7.35
C THR A 48 -26.35 23.72 6.46
N ARG A 49 -26.49 22.78 5.53
CA ARG A 49 -25.70 22.64 4.30
C ARG A 49 -25.92 23.86 3.39
N PRO A 50 -24.88 24.64 3.05
CA PRO A 50 -24.95 25.54 1.92
C PRO A 50 -24.63 24.77 0.63
N GLY A 51 -25.57 24.88 -0.32
CA GLY A 51 -25.38 25.00 -1.76
C GLY A 51 -24.21 24.30 -2.45
N ALA A 52 -24.57 23.42 -3.37
CA ALA A 52 -23.76 23.04 -4.51
C ALA A 52 -23.21 24.28 -5.24
N THR A 53 -21.93 24.24 -5.59
CA THR A 53 -21.43 24.95 -6.77
C THR A 53 -20.69 23.92 -7.61
N THR A 54 -21.41 23.33 -8.56
CA THR A 54 -20.82 22.65 -9.71
C THR A 54 -20.23 23.75 -10.58
N THR A 55 -18.93 23.96 -10.47
CA THR A 55 -18.18 24.70 -11.48
C THR A 55 -17.92 23.74 -12.63
N THR A 56 -18.67 23.91 -13.71
CA THR A 56 -18.29 23.46 -15.04
C THR A 56 -17.02 24.21 -15.43
N GLU A 57 -15.85 23.58 -15.27
CA GLU A 57 -14.62 24.03 -15.91
C GLU A 57 -14.41 23.22 -17.18
N THR A 58 -14.85 23.80 -18.30
CA THR A 58 -14.42 23.39 -19.64
C THR A 58 -12.97 23.84 -19.82
N LEU A 59 -12.01 22.93 -19.59
CA LEU A 59 -10.63 23.11 -20.01
C LEU A 59 -10.39 22.31 -21.30
N PRO A 60 -9.85 22.93 -22.36
CA PRO A 60 -9.69 22.28 -23.66
C PRO A 60 -8.72 21.10 -23.59
N THR A 61 -9.11 20.02 -24.26
CA THR A 61 -8.31 18.85 -24.62
C THR A 61 -6.90 19.27 -25.05
N PRO A 62 -5.82 18.89 -24.32
CA PRO A 62 -4.55 18.72 -24.98
C PRO A 62 -4.72 17.50 -25.89
N THR A 63 -4.84 17.75 -27.19
CA THR A 63 -4.67 16.73 -28.23
C THR A 63 -3.21 16.28 -28.21
N ALA A 64 -2.85 15.48 -27.21
CA ALA A 64 -1.74 14.56 -27.35
C ALA A 64 -2.23 13.42 -28.25
N PRO A 65 -1.47 13.02 -29.29
CA PRO A 65 -1.80 11.83 -30.05
C PRO A 65 -1.89 10.63 -29.09
N PRO A 66 -2.84 9.70 -29.27
CA PRO A 66 -2.90 8.51 -28.44
C PRO A 66 -1.57 7.76 -28.57
N SER A 67 -0.83 7.68 -27.47
CA SER A 67 0.22 6.68 -27.29
C SER A 67 -0.39 5.31 -27.63
N PRO A 68 0.28 4.46 -28.42
CA PRO A 68 -0.35 3.37 -29.15
C PRO A 68 -1.22 2.49 -28.24
N ALA A 69 -2.50 2.48 -28.59
CA ALA A 69 -3.57 1.64 -28.08
C ALA A 69 -3.10 0.23 -27.71
N GLN A 70 -3.23 -0.10 -26.43
CA GLN A 70 -3.33 -1.48 -25.96
C GLN A 70 -4.59 -1.72 -25.13
N THR A 71 -5.67 -0.95 -25.34
CA THR A 71 -6.99 -1.35 -24.81
C THR A 71 -7.47 -2.57 -25.59
N PRO A 72 -7.51 -3.79 -25.00
CA PRO A 72 -8.09 -4.93 -25.67
C PRO A 72 -9.60 -4.68 -25.81
N PRO A 73 -10.18 -4.79 -27.01
CA PRO A 73 -11.60 -4.59 -27.19
C PRO A 73 -12.38 -5.79 -26.63
N GLY A 74 -12.84 -5.65 -25.38
CA GLY A 74 -13.92 -6.46 -24.81
C GLY A 74 -13.49 -7.39 -23.68
N GLY A 75 -13.58 -6.92 -22.42
CA GLY A 75 -13.59 -7.77 -21.21
C GLY A 75 -12.46 -8.79 -21.08
N GLU A 76 -11.38 -8.61 -21.83
CA GLU A 76 -10.25 -9.54 -21.88
C GLU A 76 -9.09 -8.91 -21.12
N VAL A 77 -8.64 -9.64 -20.10
CA VAL A 77 -7.48 -9.27 -19.28
C VAL A 77 -6.22 -9.32 -20.14
N TYR A 78 -5.41 -8.27 -20.07
CA TYR A 78 -4.08 -8.24 -20.67
C TYR A 78 -3.15 -9.24 -19.99
N VAL A 79 -2.44 -10.05 -20.79
CA VAL A 79 -1.45 -11.02 -20.32
C VAL A 79 -0.14 -10.78 -21.07
N GLY A 80 0.94 -10.54 -20.34
CA GLY A 80 2.25 -10.22 -20.92
C GLY A 80 3.09 -9.26 -20.08
N GLU A 81 4.21 -8.82 -20.64
CA GLU A 81 5.11 -7.82 -20.06
C GLU A 81 4.55 -6.40 -20.23
N VAL A 82 4.61 -5.61 -19.18
CA VAL A 82 4.20 -4.20 -19.17
C VAL A 82 5.45 -3.33 -19.30
N ALA A 83 5.44 -2.43 -20.30
CA ALA A 83 6.55 -1.52 -20.52
C ALA A 83 6.58 -0.43 -19.45
N LEU A 84 7.75 -0.21 -18.85
CA LEU A 84 7.97 0.82 -17.83
C LEU A 84 8.74 2.01 -18.40
N ASP A 85 8.21 3.22 -18.23
CA ASP A 85 8.95 4.46 -18.46
C ASP A 85 9.65 4.89 -17.17
N MET A 86 10.99 4.76 -17.15
CA MET A 86 11.78 5.08 -15.97
C MET A 86 11.84 6.58 -15.64
N ASP A 87 11.65 7.47 -16.61
CA ASP A 87 11.62 8.91 -16.34
C ASP A 87 10.31 9.30 -15.67
N GLU A 88 9.19 8.76 -16.15
CA GLU A 88 7.88 8.90 -15.52
C GLU A 88 7.85 8.32 -14.10
N LEU A 89 8.36 7.11 -13.91
CA LEU A 89 8.41 6.47 -12.59
C LEU A 89 9.23 7.28 -11.57
N ARG A 90 10.31 7.94 -11.99
CA ARG A 90 11.07 8.84 -11.10
C ARG A 90 10.28 10.08 -10.71
N GLN A 91 9.53 10.67 -11.65
CA GLN A 91 8.65 11.80 -11.35
C GLN A 91 7.54 11.38 -10.39
N LEU A 92 6.98 10.20 -10.60
CA LEU A 92 5.96 9.61 -9.75
C LEU A 92 6.47 9.34 -8.35
N GLN A 93 7.66 8.74 -8.21
CA GLN A 93 8.32 8.55 -6.91
C GLN A 93 8.49 9.89 -6.19
N ALA A 94 8.98 10.92 -6.88
CA ALA A 94 9.13 12.25 -6.29
C ALA A 94 7.79 12.88 -5.87
N SER A 95 6.69 12.56 -6.57
CA SER A 95 5.34 12.99 -6.23
C SER A 95 4.81 12.26 -4.98
N VAL A 96 5.03 10.96 -4.89
CA VAL A 96 4.66 10.13 -3.72
C VAL A 96 5.47 10.52 -2.49
N ASP A 97 6.76 10.84 -2.65
CA ASP A 97 7.61 11.37 -1.59
C ASP A 97 7.08 12.71 -1.02
N GLN A 98 6.26 13.43 -1.78
CA GLN A 98 5.56 14.65 -1.34
C GLN A 98 4.17 14.37 -0.73
N GLY A 99 3.79 13.10 -0.58
CA GLY A 99 2.53 12.65 0.02
C GLY A 99 1.36 12.49 -0.96
N HIS A 100 1.60 12.59 -2.27
CA HIS A 100 0.56 12.33 -3.27
C HIS A 100 0.40 10.82 -3.49
N GLN A 101 -0.82 10.35 -3.77
CA GLN A 101 -1.09 8.96 -4.16
C GLN A 101 -0.40 7.91 -3.24
N PRO A 102 -0.62 7.95 -1.92
CA PRO A 102 0.09 7.07 -0.97
C PRO A 102 -0.18 5.58 -1.20
N TRP A 103 -1.26 5.24 -1.91
CA TRP A 103 -1.58 3.88 -2.34
C TRP A 103 -0.48 3.25 -3.20
N ARG A 104 0.36 4.06 -3.87
CA ARG A 104 1.48 3.58 -4.69
C ARG A 104 2.59 2.89 -3.91
N LEU A 105 2.58 3.01 -2.58
CA LEU A 105 3.52 2.34 -1.68
C LEU A 105 3.08 0.92 -1.31
N ASP A 106 1.84 0.54 -1.63
CA ASP A 106 1.29 -0.78 -1.36
C ASP A 106 1.10 -1.56 -2.68
N PRO A 107 1.70 -2.76 -2.82
CA PRO A 107 1.62 -3.53 -4.05
C PRO A 107 0.21 -4.05 -4.36
N LEU A 108 -0.61 -4.31 -3.35
CA LEU A 108 -1.98 -4.78 -3.53
C LEU A 108 -2.87 -3.64 -4.04
N GLU A 109 -2.71 -2.44 -3.50
CA GLU A 109 -3.46 -1.27 -3.96
C GLU A 109 -3.02 -0.85 -5.38
N VAL A 110 -1.72 -0.91 -5.69
CA VAL A 110 -1.25 -0.69 -7.07
C VAL A 110 -1.84 -1.71 -8.04
N ALA A 111 -1.87 -2.99 -7.67
CA ALA A 111 -2.47 -4.03 -8.52
C ALA A 111 -3.97 -3.80 -8.76
N ARG A 112 -4.68 -3.19 -7.81
CA ARG A 112 -6.11 -2.87 -7.95
C ARG A 112 -6.34 -1.66 -8.85
N ASP A 113 -5.61 -0.58 -8.60
CA ASP A 113 -5.80 0.71 -9.30
C ASP A 113 -5.24 0.63 -10.74
N GLU A 114 -3.98 0.23 -10.90
CA GLU A 114 -3.37 0.11 -12.24
C GLU A 114 -3.84 -1.14 -12.99
N GLY A 115 -4.31 -2.16 -12.27
CA GLY A 115 -4.88 -3.35 -12.89
C GLY A 115 -6.15 -3.08 -13.70
N GLU A 116 -6.87 -2.00 -13.41
CA GLU A 116 -8.05 -1.59 -14.20
C GLU A 116 -7.70 -1.32 -15.66
N GLU A 117 -6.54 -0.70 -15.90
CA GLU A 117 -6.04 -0.44 -17.26
C GLU A 117 -5.70 -1.72 -18.02
N LEU A 118 -5.44 -2.81 -17.29
CA LEU A 118 -5.14 -4.14 -17.81
C LEU A 118 -6.40 -5.02 -17.96
N GLY A 119 -7.58 -4.49 -17.65
CA GLY A 119 -8.86 -5.19 -17.80
C GLY A 119 -9.34 -5.95 -16.56
N PHE A 120 -8.69 -5.75 -15.41
CA PHE A 120 -9.23 -6.22 -14.13
C PHE A 120 -10.30 -5.24 -13.61
N ASP A 121 -11.19 -5.72 -12.74
CA ASP A 121 -12.23 -4.91 -12.11
C ASP A 121 -12.14 -5.10 -10.58
N PRO A 122 -11.66 -4.09 -9.81
CA PRO A 122 -11.52 -4.19 -8.35
C PRO A 122 -12.86 -4.39 -7.61
N ALA A 123 -13.99 -4.15 -8.25
CA ALA A 123 -15.32 -4.39 -7.68
C ALA A 123 -15.83 -5.81 -7.92
N GLN A 124 -15.34 -6.53 -8.93
CA GLN A 124 -15.78 -7.89 -9.28
C GLN A 124 -14.71 -8.96 -9.03
N ASP A 125 -13.44 -8.57 -9.10
CA ASP A 125 -12.30 -9.48 -9.00
C ASP A 125 -11.79 -9.55 -7.56
N THR A 126 -11.22 -10.71 -7.23
CA THR A 126 -10.56 -10.90 -5.93
C THR A 126 -9.06 -10.74 -6.08
N PHE A 127 -8.46 -9.89 -5.24
CA PHE A 127 -7.02 -9.64 -5.22
C PHE A 127 -6.43 -10.10 -3.90
N ASP A 128 -5.46 -11.01 -3.98
CA ASP A 128 -4.74 -11.55 -2.83
C ASP A 128 -3.22 -11.38 -3.01
N LEU A 129 -2.58 -10.68 -2.08
CA LEU A 129 -1.12 -10.54 -2.07
C LEU A 129 -0.49 -11.89 -1.72
N LEU A 130 0.34 -12.43 -2.61
CA LEU A 130 1.03 -13.68 -2.38
C LEU A 130 2.22 -13.48 -1.43
N PRO A 131 2.47 -14.42 -0.51
CA PRO A 131 3.61 -14.34 0.38
C PRO A 131 4.92 -14.53 -0.40
N LEU A 132 5.81 -13.53 -0.35
CA LEU A 132 7.16 -13.66 -0.89
C LEU A 132 8.16 -14.14 0.17
N PRO A 133 9.22 -14.86 -0.24
CA PRO A 133 10.27 -15.29 0.68
C PRO A 133 11.02 -14.12 1.33
N ASP A 134 11.14 -12.99 0.62
CA ASP A 134 11.83 -11.80 1.10
C ASP A 134 11.19 -10.49 0.53
N PRO A 135 10.43 -9.74 1.35
CA PRO A 135 9.84 -8.47 0.93
C PRO A 135 10.87 -7.35 0.72
N ALA A 136 12.12 -7.51 1.19
CA ALA A 136 13.19 -6.53 1.00
C ALA A 136 13.78 -6.55 -0.43
N THR A 137 13.31 -7.44 -1.31
CA THR A 137 13.76 -7.53 -2.70
C THR A 137 13.11 -6.50 -3.63
N GLY A 138 12.06 -5.80 -3.18
CA GLY A 138 11.29 -4.89 -4.02
C GLY A 138 10.54 -5.63 -5.13
N GLN A 139 10.10 -6.85 -4.82
CA GLN A 139 9.31 -7.71 -5.70
C GLN A 139 8.02 -8.08 -4.99
N ALA A 140 6.91 -8.09 -5.72
CA ALA A 140 5.62 -8.52 -5.22
C ALA A 140 4.85 -9.33 -6.28
N GLN A 141 3.97 -10.21 -5.80
CA GLN A 141 3.06 -10.96 -6.66
C GLN A 141 1.66 -10.86 -6.07
N VAL A 142 0.68 -10.54 -6.89
CA VAL A 142 -0.72 -10.48 -6.52
C VAL A 142 -1.48 -11.49 -7.36
N LEU A 143 -2.16 -12.42 -6.70
CA LEU A 143 -3.10 -13.33 -7.32
C LEU A 143 -4.41 -12.58 -7.57
N VAL A 144 -4.93 -12.67 -8.79
CA VAL A 144 -6.21 -12.09 -9.16
C VAL A 144 -7.13 -13.18 -9.69
N ILE A 145 -8.35 -13.26 -9.16
CA ILE A 145 -9.40 -14.13 -9.68
C ILE A 145 -10.38 -13.26 -10.45
N HIS A 146 -10.45 -13.46 -11.77
CA HIS A 146 -11.31 -12.75 -12.70
C HIS A 146 -12.20 -13.74 -13.45
N GLY A 147 -13.49 -13.76 -13.10
CA GLY A 147 -14.43 -14.78 -13.55
C GLY A 147 -14.00 -16.19 -13.12
N GLU A 148 -13.83 -17.10 -14.08
CA GLU A 148 -13.36 -18.47 -13.83
C GLU A 148 -11.84 -18.63 -13.98
N HIS A 149 -11.13 -17.53 -14.27
CA HIS A 149 -9.70 -17.53 -14.51
C HIS A 149 -8.95 -16.93 -13.34
N PHE A 150 -7.70 -17.37 -13.17
CA PHE A 150 -6.78 -16.78 -12.21
C PHE A 150 -5.54 -16.26 -12.93
N TYR A 151 -5.02 -15.15 -12.43
CA TYR A 151 -3.90 -14.42 -12.98
C TYR A 151 -2.91 -14.08 -11.87
N VAL A 152 -1.64 -13.92 -12.22
CA VAL A 152 -0.61 -13.44 -11.31
C VAL A 152 -0.05 -12.15 -11.88
N ILE A 153 -0.26 -11.06 -11.14
CA ILE A 153 0.36 -9.76 -11.42
C ILE A 153 1.70 -9.74 -10.71
N HIS A 154 2.76 -9.49 -11.46
CA HIS A 154 4.11 -9.27 -10.96
C HIS A 154 4.36 -7.77 -10.85
N LEU A 155 4.83 -7.34 -9.69
CA LEU A 155 5.16 -5.95 -9.41
C LEU A 155 6.60 -5.83 -8.93
N THR A 156 7.20 -4.69 -9.22
CA THR A 156 8.54 -4.34 -8.76
C THR A 156 8.59 -2.94 -8.18
N GLN A 157 9.63 -2.63 -7.41
CA GLN A 157 9.97 -1.27 -7.01
C GLN A 157 11.10 -0.72 -7.88
N PRO A 158 10.78 -0.02 -8.99
CA PRO A 158 11.74 0.27 -10.04
C PRO A 158 12.73 1.40 -9.68
N VAL A 159 12.32 2.35 -8.84
CA VAL A 159 13.15 3.54 -8.51
C VAL A 159 13.98 3.33 -7.25
N ARG A 160 13.36 2.78 -6.21
CA ARG A 160 13.97 2.58 -4.90
C ARG A 160 13.28 1.41 -4.21
N VAL A 161 14.06 0.50 -3.65
CA VAL A 161 13.56 -0.64 -2.88
C VAL A 161 13.39 -0.26 -1.41
N GLY A 162 12.27 -0.62 -0.80
CA GLY A 162 11.96 -0.39 0.61
C GLY A 162 10.54 0.11 0.86
N THR A 163 10.23 0.51 2.10
CA THR A 163 8.87 0.94 2.49
C THR A 163 8.36 2.16 1.72
N ASP A 164 9.28 3.00 1.26
CA ASP A 164 8.97 4.27 0.60
C ASP A 164 9.20 4.19 -0.92
N GLY A 165 9.31 2.98 -1.46
CA GLY A 165 9.43 2.71 -2.89
C GLY A 165 8.06 2.56 -3.54
N ILE A 166 7.82 3.24 -4.67
CA ILE A 166 6.60 2.99 -5.44
C ILE A 166 6.64 1.60 -6.06
N TRP A 167 5.47 0.97 -6.19
CA TRP A 167 5.29 -0.26 -6.95
C TRP A 167 4.82 0.05 -8.37
N ALA A 168 5.22 -0.80 -9.31
CA ALA A 168 4.77 -0.78 -10.69
C ALA A 168 4.58 -2.20 -11.21
N ILE A 169 3.51 -2.42 -11.99
CA ILE A 169 3.25 -3.70 -12.63
C ILE A 169 4.27 -3.92 -13.76
N THR A 170 4.97 -5.05 -13.74
CA THR A 170 5.92 -5.44 -14.80
C THR A 170 5.38 -6.52 -15.71
N ARG A 171 4.51 -7.38 -15.21
CA ARG A 171 4.03 -8.54 -15.97
C ARG A 171 2.72 -9.08 -15.41
N VAL A 172 1.88 -9.60 -16.30
CA VAL A 172 0.71 -10.40 -15.93
C VAL A 172 0.82 -11.77 -16.57
N ASP A 173 0.75 -12.82 -15.76
CA ASP A 173 0.68 -14.21 -16.22
C ASP A 173 -0.71 -14.79 -15.97
N ARG A 174 -1.23 -15.56 -16.93
CA ARG A 174 -2.42 -16.37 -16.71
C ARG A 174 -2.03 -17.66 -16.02
N GLY A 175 -2.70 -17.97 -14.92
CA GLY A 175 -2.52 -19.23 -14.21
C GLY A 175 -3.19 -20.41 -14.93
N LEU A 176 -2.63 -21.63 -14.71
CA LEU A 176 -2.96 -22.86 -15.43
C LEU A 176 -4.08 -23.70 -14.82
#